data_AF-A0A1H0JI42-F1
#
_entry.id   AF-A0A1H0JI42-F1
#
_cell.length_a   1.000
_cell.length_b   1.000
_cell.length_c   1.000
_cell.angle_alpha   90.00
_cell.angle_beta   90.00
_cell.angle_gamma   90.00
#
_symmetry.space_group_name_H-M   'P 1'
#
loop_
_entity.id
_entity.type
_entity.pdbx_description
1 polymer ?
#
loop_
_entity_poly.entity_id
_entity_poly.type
_entity_poly.pdbx_seq_one_letter_code
_entity_poly.pdbx_strand_id
1 'polypeptide(L)' 'MATYDANLQAAVDATSIAKSMRETDDLVEFLREQLHERDIETKDEAWLKHTVEKIHEDTNYMIDSEPSDYERPEPQLPR' A
#
# COMPACT_ATOMS: atom_id res chain seq x y z
N MET A 1 4.27 8.30 -16.86
CA MET A 1 3.28 7.79 -15.90
C MET A 1 4.02 6.79 -15.05
N ALA A 2 4.12 7.03 -13.74
CA ALA A 2 4.78 6.08 -12.89
C ALA A 2 3.99 4.76 -12.92
N THR A 3 4.64 3.71 -13.42
CA THR A 3 4.11 2.36 -13.45
C THR A 3 4.36 1.79 -12.06
N TYR A 4 3.48 2.10 -11.12
CA TYR A 4 3.51 1.51 -9.79
C TYR A 4 2.85 0.13 -9.85
N ASP A 5 3.23 -0.75 -8.92
CA ASP A 5 2.58 -2.04 -8.82
C ASP A 5 1.09 -1.88 -8.47
N ALA A 6 0.24 -2.49 -9.29
CA ALA A 6 -1.21 -2.41 -9.13
C ALA A 6 -1.68 -2.96 -7.78
N ASN A 7 -0.94 -3.91 -7.19
CA ASN A 7 -1.24 -4.48 -5.90
C ASN A 7 -0.90 -3.51 -4.75
N LEU A 8 0.18 -2.73 -4.87
CA LEU A 8 0.50 -1.68 -3.90
C LEU A 8 -0.62 -0.64 -3.84
N GLN A 9 -1.06 -0.13 -5.02
CA GLN A 9 -2.16 0.82 -5.06
C GLN A 9 -3.46 0.20 -4.54
N ALA A 10 -3.75 -1.05 -4.89
CA ALA A 10 -4.96 -1.74 -4.42
C ALA A 10 -4.99 -1.95 -2.89
N ALA A 11 -3.85 -2.14 -2.24
CA ALA A 11 -3.76 -2.22 -0.78
C ALA A 11 -4.04 -0.86 -0.12
N VAL A 12 -3.51 0.23 -0.70
CA VAL A 12 -3.75 1.61 -0.26
C VAL A 12 -5.20 2.04 -0.47
N ASP A 13 -5.80 1.66 -1.60
CA ASP A 13 -7.22 1.92 -1.88
C ASP A 13 -8.12 1.21 -0.86
N ALA A 14 -7.86 -0.06 -0.56
CA ALA A 14 -8.60 -0.82 0.45
C ALA A 14 -8.48 -0.18 1.84
N THR A 15 -7.28 0.28 2.21
CA THR A 15 -7.04 0.98 3.49
C THR A 15 -7.78 2.31 3.55
N SER A 16 -7.82 3.05 2.44
CA SER A 16 -8.59 4.31 2.34
C SER A 16 -10.09 4.09 2.52
N ILE A 17 -10.62 3.01 1.95
CA ILE A 17 -12.02 2.61 2.13
C ILE A 17 -12.30 2.25 3.60
N ALA A 18 -11.45 1.43 4.22
CA ALA A 18 -11.58 1.02 5.62
C ALA A 18 -11.58 2.25 6.56
N LYS A 19 -10.70 3.23 6.31
CA LYS A 19 -10.72 4.53 7.02
C LYS A 19 -12.06 5.24 6.82
N SER A 20 -12.54 5.36 5.58
CA SER A 20 -13.79 6.06 5.28
C SER A 20 -15.00 5.41 5.95
N MET A 21 -14.98 4.09 6.10
CA MET A 21 -16.03 3.31 6.77
C MET A 21 -15.85 3.27 8.30
N ARG A 22 -14.71 3.77 8.83
CA ARG A 22 -14.32 3.68 10.25
C ARG A 22 -14.33 2.23 10.76
N GLU A 23 -13.90 1.31 9.91
CA GLU A 23 -13.87 -0.13 10.24
C GLU A 23 -12.70 -0.51 11.15
N THR A 24 -11.63 0.28 11.15
CA THR A 24 -10.45 0.09 12.00
C THR A 24 -9.89 1.42 12.48
N ASP A 25 -9.34 1.42 13.71
CA ASP A 25 -8.57 2.53 14.26
C ASP A 25 -7.06 2.39 13.95
N ASP A 26 -6.57 1.17 13.66
CA ASP A 26 -5.19 0.91 13.28
C ASP A 26 -5.06 0.66 11.77
N LEU A 27 -4.90 1.74 11.03
CA LEU A 27 -4.71 1.68 9.58
C LEU A 27 -3.33 1.18 9.17
N VAL A 28 -2.32 1.26 10.05
CA VAL A 28 -0.96 0.80 9.74
C VAL A 28 -0.93 -0.72 9.74
N GLU A 29 -1.52 -1.35 10.76
CA GLU A 29 -1.68 -2.79 10.80
C GLU A 29 -2.56 -3.29 9.65
N PHE A 30 -3.69 -2.62 9.38
CA PHE A 30 -4.57 -2.96 8.27
C PHE A 30 -3.87 -2.87 6.91
N LEU A 31 -3.10 -1.81 6.65
CA LEU A 31 -2.32 -1.68 5.41
C LEU A 31 -1.31 -2.83 5.27
N ARG A 32 -0.64 -3.20 6.36
CA ARG A 32 0.31 -4.33 6.37
C ARG A 32 -0.39 -5.65 6.04
N GLU A 33 -1.58 -5.89 6.59
CA GLU A 33 -2.39 -7.07 6.25
C GLU A 33 -2.81 -7.06 4.77
N GLN A 34 -3.27 -5.92 4.26
CA GLN A 34 -3.67 -5.80 2.84
C GLN A 34 -2.50 -6.04 1.88
N LEU A 35 -1.28 -5.63 2.25
CA LEU A 35 -0.08 -5.96 1.48
C LEU A 35 0.23 -7.46 1.54
N HIS A 36 0.15 -8.06 2.72
CA HIS A 36 0.40 -9.49 2.91
C HIS A 36 -0.60 -10.37 2.14
N GLU A 37 -1.88 -10.00 2.08
CA GLU A 37 -2.91 -10.67 1.26
C GLU A 37 -2.59 -10.68 -0.25
N ARG A 38 -1.68 -9.80 -0.68
CA ARG A 38 -1.24 -9.63 -2.08
C ARG A 38 0.18 -10.14 -2.30
N ASP A 39 0.71 -10.95 -1.38
CA ASP A 39 2.09 -11.46 -1.38
C ASP A 39 3.15 -10.35 -1.37
N ILE A 40 2.83 -9.20 -0.78
CA ILE A 40 3.78 -8.09 -0.58
C ILE A 40 4.13 -8.03 0.90
N GLU A 41 5.36 -8.39 1.24
CA GLU A 41 5.92 -8.17 2.56
C GLU A 41 6.82 -6.94 2.54
N THR A 42 6.61 -6.02 3.48
CA THR A 42 7.48 -4.87 3.68
C THR A 42 7.80 -4.66 5.17
N LYS A 43 9.07 -4.37 5.43
CA LYS A 43 9.61 -3.95 6.72
C LYS A 43 9.77 -2.43 6.80
N ASP A 44 9.42 -1.71 5.74
CA ASP A 44 9.49 -0.26 5.70
C ASP A 44 8.35 0.38 6.50
N GLU A 45 8.55 0.45 7.81
CA GLU A 45 7.58 1.09 8.72
C GLU A 45 7.43 2.58 8.47
N ALA A 46 8.46 3.23 7.91
CA ALA A 46 8.40 4.66 7.60
C ALA A 46 7.43 4.89 6.43
N TRP A 47 7.51 4.05 5.39
CA TRP A 47 6.58 4.09 4.26
C TRP A 47 5.15 3.78 4.70
N LEU A 48 4.93 2.75 5.53
CA LEU A 48 3.60 2.40 6.03
C LEU A 48 2.94 3.57 6.79
N LYS A 49 3.68 4.18 7.72
CA LYS A 49 3.19 5.32 8.50
C LYS A 49 2.94 6.54 7.61
N HIS A 50 3.85 6.82 6.68
CA HIS A 50 3.72 7.93 5.75
C HIS A 50 2.47 7.79 4.86
N THR A 51 2.28 6.60 4.29
CA THR A 51 1.11 6.27 3.47
C THR A 51 -0.19 6.44 4.26
N VAL A 52 -0.24 5.94 5.50
CA VAL A 52 -1.42 6.12 6.37
C VAL A 52 -1.67 7.60 6.70
N GLU A 53 -0.63 8.39 6.97
CA GLU A 53 -0.75 9.84 7.16
C GLU A 53 -1.34 10.52 5.91
N LYS A 54 -0.89 10.12 4.71
CA LYS A 54 -1.43 10.60 3.44
C LYS A 54 -2.89 10.20 3.24
N ILE A 55 -3.25 8.95 3.57
CA ILE A 55 -4.64 8.49 3.57
C ILE A 55 -5.48 9.29 4.57
N HIS A 56 -4.91 9.71 5.70
CA HIS A 56 -5.58 10.59 6.67
C HIS A 56 -5.92 11.96 6.07
N GLU A 57 -4.97 12.54 5.34
CA GLU A 57 -5.12 13.82 4.64
C GLU A 57 -6.06 13.74 3.43
N ASP A 58 -5.96 12.66 2.64
CA ASP A 58 -6.71 12.44 1.40
C ASP A 58 -7.14 10.97 1.26
N THR A 59 -8.45 10.72 1.28
CA THR A 59 -9.01 9.37 1.11
C THR A 59 -8.93 8.84 -0.33
N ASN A 60 -8.55 9.67 -1.30
CA ASN A 60 -8.28 9.24 -2.68
C ASN A 60 -6.77 9.26 -2.99
N TYR A 61 -5.94 9.14 -1.95
CA TYR A 61 -4.50 9.14 -2.08
C TYR A 61 -4.01 8.04 -3.03
N MET A 62 -3.24 8.44 -4.03
CA MET A 62 -2.47 7.53 -4.88
C MET A 62 -1.04 7.48 -4.38
N ILE A 63 -0.45 6.28 -4.35
CA ILE A 63 0.93 6.10 -3.89
C ILE A 63 1.89 6.98 -4.70
N ASP A 64 2.71 7.74 -3.99
CA ASP A 64 3.75 8.58 -4.59
C ASP A 64 5.13 7.90 -4.63
N SER A 65 5.28 6.83 -3.84
CA SER A 65 6.52 6.10 -3.61
C SER A 65 6.22 4.63 -3.29
N GLU A 66 7.15 3.75 -3.64
CA GLU A 66 7.13 2.34 -3.25
C GLU A 66 7.90 2.17 -1.93
N PRO A 67 7.59 1.13 -1.12
CA PRO A 67 8.41 0.79 0.04
C PRO A 67 9.87 0.59 -0.37
N SER A 68 10.81 1.01 0.46
CA SER A 68 12.25 0.93 0.13
C SER A 68 12.78 -0.49 -0.07
N ASP A 69 12.11 -1.48 0.52
CA ASP A 69 12.40 -2.91 0.41
C ASP A 69 11.49 -3.63 -0.60
N TYR A 70 10.68 -2.89 -1.35
CA TYR A 70 9.80 -3.49 -2.34
C TYR A 70 10.57 -3.98 -3.57
N GLU A 71 10.62 -5.30 -3.73
CA GLU A 71 11.13 -5.93 -4.95
C GLU A 71 9.97 -6.14 -5.94
N ARG A 72 10.00 -5.41 -7.06
CA ARG A 72 9.04 -5.66 -8.14
C ARG A 72 9.21 -7.11 -8.62
N PRO A 73 8.12 -7.86 -8.79
CA PRO A 73 8.21 -9.19 -9.40
C PRO A 73 8.85 -9.03 -10.78
N GLU A 74 9.97 -9.73 -11.01
CA GLU A 74 10.66 -9.69 -12.29
C GLU A 74 9.64 -9.99 -13.40
N PRO A 75 9.58 -9.18 -14.48
CA PRO A 75 8.75 -9.53 -15.61
C PRO A 75 9.26 -10.87 -16.13
N GLN A 76 8.45 -11.92 -15.97
CA GLN A 76 8.72 -13.22 -16.56
C GLN A 76 8.72 -13.03 -18.08
N LEU A 77 9.90 -12.75 -18.64
CA LEU A 77 10.10 -12.70 -20.07
C LEU A 77 9.74 -14.09 -20.62
N PRO A 78 8.78 -14.19 -21.55
CA PRO A 78 8.48 -15.46 -22.18
C PRO A 78 9.75 -15.95 -22.88
N ARG A 79 10.18 -17.18 -22.55
CA ARG A 79 11.23 -17.91 -23.26
C ARG A 79 10.82 -18.24 -24.68
#